data_AF-A0A9X8VLN7-F1
#
_entry.id   AF-A0A9X8VLN7-F1
#
_cell.length_a   1.000
_cell.length_b   1.000
_cell.length_c   1.000
_cell.angle_alpha   90.00
_cell.angle_beta   90.00
_cell.angle_gamma   90.00
#
_symmetry.space_group_name_H-M   'P 1'
#
loop_
_entity.id
_entity.type
_entity.pdbx_description
1 polymer ?
#
loop_
_entity_poly.entity_id
_entity_poly.type
_entity_poly.pdbx_seq_one_letter_code
_entity_poly.pdbx_strand_id
1 'polypeptide(L)'
;PPKADARALLKRLYQQQRWNELREQADSLFARGAGHLWLDVQWYIHQALQKQGRETEAAIIQDDLKGLLRRLPGLDALAFNDGSPFADEVTLNWVRQQVLGDATDWQEPAISAASTTDNDILALEAEAQEKADGDGVEAALTWLQQRPDVTTTRERWLMHLLMARLAEQYGKSTLALHLLGQLNTQAGSLTLQQWEPELLFEVKARKLKLLRQVAGRSEAEKTRLQPEMELLLAGLVALDPARAAVLCG
;
A
#
# COMPACT_ATOMS: atom_id res chain seq x y z
N PRO A 1 -27.18 -3.05 -11.06
CA PRO A 1 -26.43 -4.25 -10.60
C PRO A 1 -26.50 -5.34 -11.67
N PRO A 2 -25.46 -6.16 -11.81
CA PRO A 2 -25.50 -7.32 -12.70
C PRO A 2 -26.51 -8.36 -12.19
N LYS A 3 -27.24 -8.99 -13.11
CA LYS A 3 -28.19 -10.06 -12.76
C LYS A 3 -27.43 -11.27 -12.21
N ALA A 4 -28.00 -11.94 -11.21
CA ALA A 4 -27.40 -13.14 -10.61
C ALA A 4 -27.10 -14.23 -11.66
N ASP A 5 -27.99 -14.40 -12.65
CA ASP A 5 -27.81 -15.35 -13.76
C ASP A 5 -26.57 -15.04 -14.61
N ALA A 6 -26.26 -13.76 -14.82
CA ALA A 6 -25.08 -13.35 -15.59
C ALA A 6 -23.78 -13.68 -14.85
N ARG A 7 -23.75 -13.47 -13.52
CA ARG A 7 -22.62 -13.88 -12.66
C ARG A 7 -22.40 -15.39 -12.69
N ALA A 8 -23.49 -16.16 -12.55
CA ALA A 8 -23.44 -17.62 -12.59
C ALA A 8 -22.96 -18.15 -13.96
N LEU A 9 -23.41 -17.52 -15.05
CA LEU A 9 -23.01 -17.86 -16.41
C LEU A 9 -21.50 -17.67 -16.63
N LEU A 10 -20.93 -16.50 -16.27
CA LEU A 10 -19.50 -16.22 -16.45
C LEU A 10 -18.63 -17.20 -15.64
N LYS A 11 -19.00 -17.44 -14.37
CA LYS A 11 -18.29 -18.42 -13.51
C LYS A 11 -18.31 -19.83 -14.12
N ARG A 12 -19.46 -20.26 -14.65
CA ARG A 12 -19.60 -21.56 -15.31
C ARG A 12 -18.73 -21.64 -16.56
N LEU A 13 -18.75 -20.63 -17.44
CA LEU A 13 -17.96 -20.61 -18.66
C LEU A 13 -16.45 -20.63 -18.36
N TYR A 14 -16.02 -19.92 -17.32
CA TYR A 14 -14.64 -19.94 -16.83
C TYR A 14 -14.22 -21.34 -16.32
N GLN A 15 -15.05 -21.99 -15.48
CA GLN A 15 -14.78 -23.34 -15.00
C GLN A 15 -14.73 -24.39 -16.12
N GLN A 16 -15.58 -24.22 -17.14
CA GLN A 16 -15.61 -25.08 -18.31
C GLN A 16 -14.53 -24.75 -19.34
N GLN A 17 -13.67 -23.75 -19.07
CA GLN A 17 -12.59 -23.30 -19.94
C GLN A 17 -13.06 -22.91 -21.35
N ARG A 18 -14.30 -22.42 -21.47
CA ARG A 18 -14.88 -21.98 -22.75
C ARG A 18 -14.48 -20.54 -23.04
N TRP A 19 -13.21 -20.32 -23.38
CA TRP A 19 -12.63 -18.97 -23.48
C TRP A 19 -13.29 -18.08 -24.55
N ASN A 20 -13.66 -18.64 -25.70
CA ASN A 20 -14.35 -17.89 -26.76
C ASN A 20 -15.71 -17.37 -26.30
N GLU A 21 -16.56 -18.28 -25.81
CA GLU A 21 -17.90 -17.95 -25.30
C GLU A 21 -17.81 -17.01 -24.09
N LEU A 22 -16.84 -17.23 -23.19
CA LEU A 22 -16.61 -16.37 -22.03
C LEU A 22 -16.32 -14.93 -22.46
N ARG A 23 -15.41 -14.74 -23.43
CA ARG A 23 -15.04 -13.41 -23.94
C ARG A 23 -16.24 -12.70 -24.57
N GLU A 24 -16.98 -13.37 -25.45
CA GLU A 24 -18.12 -12.76 -26.15
C GLU A 24 -19.25 -12.38 -25.19
N GLN A 25 -19.56 -13.24 -24.21
CA GLN A 25 -20.58 -12.94 -23.21
C GLN A 25 -20.14 -11.83 -22.27
N ALA A 26 -18.88 -11.84 -21.83
CA ALA A 26 -18.32 -10.78 -20.99
C ALA A 26 -18.31 -9.44 -21.74
N ASP A 27 -17.84 -9.39 -22.99
CA ASP A 27 -17.82 -8.17 -23.81
C ASP A 27 -19.24 -7.62 -24.06
N SER A 28 -20.20 -8.50 -24.35
CA SER A 28 -21.60 -8.09 -24.47
C SER A 28 -22.17 -7.55 -23.15
N LEU A 29 -21.74 -8.05 -21.99
CA LEU A 29 -22.19 -7.55 -20.69
C LEU A 29 -21.53 -6.21 -20.36
N PHE A 30 -20.26 -6.04 -20.72
CA PHE A 30 -19.52 -4.80 -20.56
C PHE A 30 -20.17 -3.65 -21.32
N ALA A 31 -20.56 -3.88 -22.59
CA ALA A 31 -21.17 -2.87 -23.46
C ALA A 31 -22.62 -2.48 -23.08
N ARG A 32 -23.28 -3.20 -22.18
CA ARG A 32 -24.70 -2.97 -21.84
C ARG A 32 -24.88 -2.18 -20.55
N GLY A 33 -25.62 -1.07 -20.63
CA GLY A 33 -26.03 -0.29 -19.47
C GLY A 33 -24.86 0.14 -18.58
N ALA A 34 -24.95 -0.14 -17.28
CA ALA A 34 -23.88 0.13 -16.32
C ALA A 34 -22.85 -1.01 -16.20
N GLY A 35 -22.76 -1.91 -17.19
CA GLY A 35 -21.85 -3.06 -17.18
C GLY A 35 -20.37 -2.69 -17.10
N HIS A 36 -19.99 -1.51 -17.58
CA HIS A 36 -18.62 -0.99 -17.49
C HIS A 36 -18.12 -0.75 -16.05
N LEU A 37 -19.03 -0.64 -15.08
CA LEU A 37 -18.69 -0.54 -13.65
C LEU A 37 -18.52 -1.90 -12.97
N TRP A 38 -18.87 -3.00 -13.66
CA TRP A 38 -18.69 -4.34 -13.13
C TRP A 38 -17.31 -4.87 -13.54
N LEU A 39 -16.33 -4.67 -12.66
CA LEU A 39 -14.92 -4.90 -12.95
C LEU A 39 -14.59 -6.38 -13.19
N ASP A 40 -15.35 -7.32 -12.61
CA ASP A 40 -15.18 -8.75 -12.85
C ASP A 40 -15.28 -9.09 -14.34
N VAL A 41 -16.14 -8.37 -15.09
CA VAL A 41 -16.31 -8.60 -16.53
C VAL A 41 -15.02 -8.33 -17.29
N GLN A 42 -14.31 -7.25 -16.92
CA GLN A 42 -13.02 -6.93 -17.53
C GLN A 42 -11.96 -7.97 -17.16
N TRP A 43 -11.99 -8.49 -15.93
CA TRP A 43 -11.15 -9.63 -15.53
C TRP A 43 -11.41 -10.87 -16.37
N TYR A 44 -12.67 -11.24 -16.60
CA TYR A 44 -13.03 -12.39 -17.44
C TYR A 44 -12.59 -12.21 -18.90
N ILE A 45 -12.73 -11.00 -19.47
CA ILE A 45 -12.24 -10.69 -20.83
C ILE A 45 -10.72 -10.86 -20.88
N HIS A 46 -10.00 -10.28 -19.93
CA HIS A 46 -8.55 -10.39 -19.83
C HIS A 46 -8.08 -11.85 -19.73
N GLN A 47 -8.67 -12.63 -18.81
CA GLN A 47 -8.33 -14.04 -18.64
C GLN A 47 -8.59 -14.86 -19.92
N ALA A 48 -9.73 -14.63 -20.58
CA ALA A 48 -10.05 -15.31 -21.82
C ALA A 48 -9.04 -14.99 -22.94
N LEU A 49 -8.64 -13.72 -23.07
CA LEU A 49 -7.64 -13.28 -24.05
C LEU A 49 -6.26 -13.89 -23.80
N GLN A 50 -5.81 -13.92 -22.54
CA GLN A 50 -4.56 -14.59 -22.16
C GLN A 50 -4.59 -16.08 -22.52
N LYS A 51 -5.67 -16.78 -22.21
CA LYS A 51 -5.81 -18.23 -22.53
C LYS A 51 -5.95 -18.52 -24.02
N GLN A 52 -6.30 -17.51 -24.82
CA GLN A 52 -6.32 -17.58 -26.29
C GLN A 52 -4.97 -17.18 -26.93
N GLY A 53 -3.96 -16.81 -26.14
CA GLY A 53 -2.68 -16.32 -26.66
C GLY A 53 -2.74 -14.91 -27.27
N ARG A 54 -3.79 -14.14 -26.99
CA ARG A 54 -3.99 -12.77 -27.49
C ARG A 54 -3.47 -11.75 -26.48
N GLU A 55 -2.18 -11.85 -26.17
CA GLU A 55 -1.54 -11.08 -25.09
C GLU A 55 -1.60 -9.56 -25.30
N THR A 56 -1.41 -9.09 -26.54
CA THR A 56 -1.51 -7.66 -26.87
C THR A 56 -2.88 -7.08 -26.53
N GLU A 57 -3.94 -7.84 -26.78
CA GLU A 57 -5.30 -7.39 -26.49
C GLU A 57 -5.62 -7.48 -25.00
N ALA A 58 -5.10 -8.50 -24.31
CA ALA A 58 -5.20 -8.59 -22.86
C ALA A 58 -4.53 -7.36 -22.20
N ALA A 59 -3.36 -6.95 -22.69
CA ALA A 59 -2.66 -5.76 -22.21
C ALA A 59 -3.46 -4.46 -22.42
N ILE A 60 -4.13 -4.30 -23.56
CA ILE A 60 -5.00 -3.14 -23.82
C ILE A 60 -6.11 -3.05 -22.77
N ILE A 61 -6.79 -4.17 -22.47
CA ILE A 61 -7.85 -4.21 -21.44
C ILE A 61 -7.29 -3.83 -20.07
N GLN A 62 -6.09 -4.33 -19.73
CA GLN A 62 -5.41 -4.01 -18.48
C GLN A 62 -5.06 -2.52 -18.39
N ASP A 63 -4.51 -1.92 -19.44
CA ASP A 63 -4.12 -0.51 -19.46
C ASP A 63 -5.33 0.44 -19.43
N ASP A 64 -6.42 0.11 -20.13
CA ASP A 64 -7.66 0.88 -20.11
C ASP A 64 -8.28 0.86 -18.70
N LEU A 65 -8.32 -0.31 -18.05
CA LEU A 65 -8.81 -0.42 -16.68
C LEU A 65 -7.91 0.34 -15.69
N LYS A 66 -6.58 0.30 -15.89
CA LYS A 66 -5.62 1.09 -15.10
C LYS A 66 -5.87 2.59 -15.24
N GLY A 67 -6.12 3.06 -16.46
CA GLY A 67 -6.46 4.46 -16.73
C GLY A 67 -7.75 4.90 -16.04
N LEU A 68 -8.78 4.04 -16.07
CA LEU A 68 -10.06 4.28 -15.39
C LEU A 68 -9.88 4.42 -13.87
N LEU A 69 -9.19 3.47 -13.23
CA LEU A 69 -9.00 3.43 -11.78
C LEU A 69 -8.09 4.56 -11.28
N ARG A 70 -7.10 4.98 -12.07
CA ARG A 70 -6.28 6.16 -11.75
C ARG A 70 -7.06 7.46 -11.79
N ARG A 71 -8.03 7.57 -12.70
CA ARG A 71 -8.89 8.76 -12.81
C ARG A 71 -9.95 8.83 -11.71
N LEU A 72 -10.41 7.67 -11.22
CA LEU A 72 -11.46 7.53 -10.22
C LEU A 72 -10.96 6.68 -9.04
N PRO A 73 -10.14 7.24 -8.13
CA PRO A 73 -9.63 6.51 -6.99
C PRO A 73 -10.77 6.07 -6.06
N GLY A 74 -10.71 4.82 -5.59
CA GLY A 74 -11.73 4.22 -4.71
C GLY A 74 -12.91 3.59 -5.46
N LEU A 75 -12.94 3.64 -6.80
CA LEU A 75 -13.97 2.98 -7.61
C LEU A 75 -14.06 1.47 -7.37
N ASP A 76 -12.92 0.83 -7.12
CA ASP A 76 -12.77 -0.59 -6.80
C ASP A 76 -13.37 -0.98 -5.43
N ALA A 77 -13.56 -0.02 -4.53
CA ALA A 77 -14.20 -0.23 -3.22
C ALA A 77 -15.71 0.02 -3.23
N LEU A 78 -16.30 0.42 -4.36
CA LEU A 78 -17.73 0.71 -4.46
C LEU A 78 -18.58 -0.54 -4.69
N ALA A 79 -19.86 -0.42 -4.34
CA ALA A 79 -20.87 -1.45 -4.52
C ALA A 79 -22.09 -0.89 -5.26
N PHE A 80 -22.83 -1.79 -5.91
CA PHE A 80 -24.13 -1.45 -6.49
C PHE A 80 -25.16 -1.20 -5.39
N ASN A 81 -26.31 -0.66 -5.79
CA ASN A 81 -27.43 -0.37 -4.88
C ASN A 81 -28.01 -1.60 -4.14
N ASP A 82 -27.71 -2.81 -4.61
CA ASP A 82 -28.07 -4.07 -3.96
C ASP A 82 -27.00 -4.57 -2.96
N GLY A 83 -25.96 -3.77 -2.71
CA GLY A 83 -24.85 -4.10 -1.82
C GLY A 83 -23.78 -5.01 -2.45
N SER A 84 -23.97 -5.47 -3.70
CA SER A 84 -22.96 -6.30 -4.34
C SER A 84 -21.77 -5.47 -4.82
N PRO A 85 -20.53 -5.89 -4.56
CA PRO A 85 -19.36 -5.10 -4.90
C PRO A 85 -19.16 -5.02 -6.42
N PHE A 86 -18.44 -3.99 -6.87
CA PHE A 86 -18.06 -3.83 -8.28
C PHE A 86 -17.05 -4.87 -8.74
N ALA A 87 -16.27 -5.42 -7.80
CA ALA A 87 -15.30 -6.48 -8.01
C ALA A 87 -15.38 -7.53 -6.89
N ASP A 88 -15.21 -8.81 -7.23
CA ASP A 88 -14.96 -9.85 -6.24
C ASP A 88 -13.48 -9.85 -5.77
N GLU A 89 -13.19 -10.61 -4.71
CA GLU A 89 -11.84 -10.64 -4.11
C GLU A 89 -10.75 -11.06 -5.11
N VAL A 90 -11.07 -11.97 -6.03
CA VAL A 90 -10.14 -12.44 -7.07
C VAL A 90 -9.81 -11.30 -8.03
N THR A 91 -10.84 -10.59 -8.48
CA THR A 91 -10.71 -9.44 -9.36
C THR A 91 -9.98 -8.29 -8.67
N LEU A 92 -10.29 -8.01 -7.41
CA LEU A 92 -9.60 -6.99 -6.61
C LEU A 92 -8.11 -7.31 -6.45
N ASN A 93 -7.76 -8.57 -6.20
CA ASN A 93 -6.37 -8.98 -6.07
C ASN A 93 -5.62 -8.83 -7.41
N TRP A 94 -6.24 -9.26 -8.52
CA TRP A 94 -5.69 -9.04 -9.87
C TRP A 94 -5.49 -7.55 -10.17
N VAL A 95 -6.47 -6.71 -9.82
CA VAL A 95 -6.39 -5.26 -9.99
C VAL A 95 -5.19 -4.70 -9.22
N ARG A 96 -5.03 -5.08 -7.94
CA ARG A 96 -3.91 -4.59 -7.12
C ARG A 96 -2.55 -5.05 -7.62
N GLN A 97 -2.44 -6.30 -8.05
CA GLN A 97 -1.15 -6.91 -8.40
C GLN A 97 -0.70 -6.63 -9.84
N GLN A 98 -1.63 -6.61 -10.79
CA GLN A 98 -1.30 -6.61 -12.22
C GLN A 98 -1.76 -5.32 -12.91
N VAL A 99 -2.95 -4.81 -12.59
CA VAL A 99 -3.49 -3.61 -13.25
C VAL A 99 -2.88 -2.34 -12.66
N LEU A 100 -3.01 -2.16 -11.34
CA LEU A 100 -2.40 -1.09 -10.57
C LEU A 100 -0.97 -1.40 -10.18
N GLY A 101 -0.54 -2.67 -10.31
CA GLY A 101 0.81 -3.15 -10.07
C GLY A 101 1.83 -2.13 -10.58
N ASP A 102 2.72 -1.73 -9.69
CA ASP A 102 3.77 -0.73 -9.88
C ASP A 102 4.79 -1.18 -10.95
N ALA A 103 4.37 -1.23 -12.21
CA ALA A 103 5.25 -1.10 -13.36
C ALA A 103 5.70 0.37 -13.37
N THR A 104 6.87 0.72 -12.81
CA THR A 104 8.18 0.54 -13.46
C THR A 104 8.12 0.77 -14.97
N ASP A 105 7.76 2.00 -15.36
CA ASP A 105 8.21 2.54 -16.63
C ASP A 105 8.50 4.03 -16.45
N TRP A 106 9.64 4.26 -15.81
CA TRP A 106 10.57 5.40 -15.80
C TRP A 106 11.55 5.04 -14.69
N GLN A 107 12.85 5.06 -14.98
CA GLN A 107 13.91 5.01 -13.96
C GLN A 107 13.80 6.24 -13.07
N GLU A 108 12.85 6.22 -12.14
CA GLU A 108 13.03 6.89 -10.87
C GLU A 108 14.16 6.16 -10.16
N PRO A 109 15.05 6.86 -9.43
CA PRO A 109 15.76 6.21 -8.34
C PRO A 109 14.75 5.35 -7.59
N ALA A 110 15.13 4.15 -7.20
CA ALA A 110 14.34 3.37 -6.26
C ALA A 110 14.15 4.20 -4.97
N ILE A 111 13.11 5.03 -4.98
CA ILE A 111 12.38 5.47 -3.82
C ILE A 111 11.44 4.29 -3.58
N SER A 112 12.03 3.13 -3.28
CA SER A 112 11.38 2.20 -2.39
C SER A 112 11.14 3.02 -1.13
N ALA A 113 9.96 3.65 -1.03
CA ALA A 113 9.28 3.52 0.24
C ALA A 113 9.45 2.04 0.55
N ALA A 114 10.23 1.72 1.59
CA ALA A 114 10.07 0.41 2.12
C ALA A 114 8.56 0.42 2.41
N SER A 115 7.80 -0.33 1.61
CA SER A 115 6.61 -0.92 2.17
C SER A 115 7.11 -1.41 3.52
N THR A 116 6.61 -0.80 4.59
CA THR A 116 6.80 -1.31 5.94
C THR A 116 6.19 -2.70 5.86
N THR A 117 7.03 -3.63 5.42
CA THR A 117 6.73 -5.01 5.13
C THR A 117 6.37 -5.57 6.49
N ASP A 118 5.11 -5.97 6.62
CA ASP A 118 4.72 -7.15 7.39
C ASP A 118 4.94 -7.16 8.91
N ASN A 119 5.55 -6.12 9.50
CA ASN A 119 5.76 -6.01 10.94
C ASN A 119 4.73 -5.07 11.58
N ASP A 120 3.46 -5.48 11.55
CA ASP A 120 2.47 -4.85 12.43
C ASP A 120 2.74 -5.29 13.88
N ILE A 121 3.53 -4.50 14.61
CA ILE A 121 3.87 -4.77 16.01
C ILE A 121 2.62 -4.94 16.88
N LEU A 122 1.51 -4.27 16.54
CA LEU A 122 0.27 -4.42 17.29
C LEU A 122 -0.43 -5.75 17.01
N ALA A 123 -0.19 -6.38 15.86
CA ALA A 123 -0.71 -7.72 15.57
C ALA A 123 -0.12 -8.80 16.48
N LEU A 124 0.99 -8.52 17.17
CA LEU A 124 1.62 -9.42 18.14
C LEU A 124 0.87 -9.53 19.46
N GLU A 125 -0.18 -8.74 19.67
CA GLU A 125 -0.95 -8.70 20.93
C GLU A 125 -1.51 -10.08 21.31
N ALA A 126 -2.05 -10.82 20.33
CA ALA A 126 -2.60 -12.15 20.57
C ALA A 126 -1.52 -13.17 21.01
N GLU A 127 -0.35 -13.16 20.35
CA GLU A 127 0.78 -14.05 20.68
C GLU A 127 1.38 -13.70 22.06
N ALA A 128 1.47 -12.40 22.37
CA ALA A 128 1.93 -11.93 23.67
C ALA A 128 0.99 -12.34 24.81
N GLN A 129 -0.32 -12.31 24.56
CA GLN A 129 -1.34 -12.80 25.51
C GLN A 129 -1.24 -14.31 25.73
N GLU A 130 -1.16 -15.10 24.65
CA GLU A 130 -1.00 -16.56 24.76
C GLU A 130 0.23 -16.93 25.60
N LYS A 131 1.34 -16.22 25.39
CA LYS A 131 2.56 -16.42 26.15
C LYS A 131 2.44 -15.99 27.61
N ALA A 132 1.70 -14.92 27.88
CA ALA A 132 1.45 -14.47 29.25
C ALA A 132 0.54 -15.44 30.01
N ASP A 133 -0.43 -16.05 29.35
CA ASP A 133 -1.30 -17.09 29.92
C ASP A 133 -0.56 -18.40 30.19
N GLY A 134 0.40 -18.77 29.34
CA GLY A 134 1.20 -19.99 29.49
C GLY A 134 2.38 -19.87 30.45
N ASP A 135 3.29 -18.93 30.17
CA ASP A 135 4.59 -18.80 30.83
C ASP A 135 4.64 -17.67 31.87
N GLY A 136 3.57 -16.88 31.96
CA GLY A 136 3.45 -15.71 32.82
C GLY A 136 3.85 -14.39 32.14
N VAL A 137 3.31 -13.30 32.67
CA VAL A 137 3.45 -11.93 32.13
C VAL A 137 4.91 -11.51 31.96
N GLU A 138 5.77 -11.88 32.91
CA GLU A 138 7.20 -11.50 32.88
C GLU A 138 7.95 -12.18 31.73
N ALA A 139 7.60 -13.43 31.41
CA ALA A 139 8.14 -14.15 30.27
C ALA A 139 7.67 -13.53 28.95
N ALA A 140 6.39 -13.15 28.85
CA ALA A 140 5.84 -12.47 27.69
C ALA A 140 6.47 -11.07 27.46
N LEU A 141 6.66 -10.28 28.52
CA LEU A 141 7.36 -8.99 28.44
C LEU A 141 8.82 -9.15 28.01
N THR A 142 9.51 -10.16 28.54
CA THR A 142 10.90 -10.47 28.15
C THR A 142 10.98 -10.89 26.69
N TRP A 143 10.02 -11.70 26.23
CA TRP A 143 9.92 -12.11 24.83
C TRP A 143 9.70 -10.93 23.88
N LEU A 144 8.81 -10.00 24.23
CA LEU A 144 8.60 -8.76 23.46
C LEU A 144 9.87 -7.91 23.39
N GLN A 145 10.62 -7.80 24.50
CA GLN A 145 11.85 -7.01 24.56
C GLN A 145 13.01 -7.60 23.74
N GLN A 146 13.04 -8.92 23.54
CA GLN A 146 14.13 -9.63 22.85
C GLN A 146 13.95 -9.73 21.34
N ARG A 147 12.89 -9.14 20.75
CA ARG A 147 12.67 -9.20 19.30
C ARG A 147 13.76 -8.42 18.53
N PRO A 148 14.39 -9.04 17.52
CA PRO A 148 15.49 -8.42 16.76
C PRO A 148 15.02 -7.36 15.74
N ASP A 149 13.73 -7.31 15.43
CA ASP A 149 13.21 -6.56 14.27
C ASP A 149 12.70 -5.15 14.62
N VAL A 150 12.99 -4.66 15.82
CA VAL A 150 12.56 -3.33 16.28
C VAL A 150 13.69 -2.32 16.05
N THR A 151 13.70 -1.72 14.88
CA THR A 151 14.78 -0.83 14.43
C THR A 151 14.38 0.64 14.46
N THR A 152 13.13 0.97 14.13
CA THR A 152 12.66 2.36 14.01
C THR A 152 12.14 2.92 15.33
N THR A 153 12.06 4.24 15.44
CA THR A 153 11.50 4.91 16.62
C THR A 153 10.02 4.60 16.78
N ARG A 154 9.27 4.56 15.67
CA ARG A 154 7.86 4.15 15.62
C ARG A 154 7.69 2.74 16.17
N GLU A 155 8.50 1.80 15.69
CA GLU A 155 8.44 0.40 16.14
C GLU A 155 8.72 0.27 17.64
N ARG A 156 9.76 0.95 18.14
CA ARG A 156 10.07 0.96 19.58
C ARG A 156 8.93 1.52 20.40
N TRP A 157 8.30 2.60 19.94
CA TRP A 157 7.18 3.22 20.65
C TRP A 157 5.97 2.28 20.70
N LEU A 158 5.62 1.65 19.57
CA LEU A 158 4.52 0.67 19.49
C LEU A 158 4.78 -0.59 20.34
N MET A 159 6.04 -1.05 20.41
CA MET A 159 6.42 -2.19 21.26
C MET A 159 6.18 -1.89 22.75
N HIS A 160 6.59 -0.72 23.22
CA HIS A 160 6.33 -0.30 24.60
C HIS A 160 4.83 -0.11 24.89
N LEU A 161 4.04 0.33 23.90
CA LEU A 161 2.58 0.40 24.04
C LEU A 161 1.98 -1.00 24.22
N LEU A 162 2.43 -1.97 23.43
CA LEU A 162 2.00 -3.37 23.55
C LEU A 162 2.33 -3.95 24.94
N MET A 163 3.55 -3.71 25.42
CA MET A 163 3.97 -4.11 26.77
C MET A 163 3.11 -3.46 27.86
N ALA A 164 2.71 -2.19 27.67
CA ALA A 164 1.85 -1.49 28.61
C ALA A 164 0.43 -2.08 28.67
N ARG A 165 -0.15 -2.43 27.52
CA ARG A 165 -1.46 -3.11 27.44
C ARG A 165 -1.43 -4.47 28.14
N LEU A 166 -0.38 -5.26 27.88
CA LEU A 166 -0.19 -6.55 28.53
C LEU A 166 -0.05 -6.39 30.05
N ALA A 167 0.75 -5.41 30.51
CA ALA A 167 0.89 -5.14 31.93
C ALA A 167 -0.42 -4.71 32.60
N GLU A 168 -1.23 -3.90 31.91
CA GLU A 168 -2.55 -3.48 32.38
C GLU A 168 -3.50 -4.69 32.52
N GLN A 169 -3.59 -5.52 31.48
CA GLN A 169 -4.49 -6.68 31.43
C GLN A 169 -4.23 -7.70 32.54
N TYR A 170 -2.96 -7.93 32.89
CA TYR A 170 -2.57 -8.89 33.92
C TYR A 170 -2.30 -8.25 35.30
N GLY A 171 -2.81 -7.05 35.55
CA GLY A 171 -2.82 -6.43 36.88
C GLY A 171 -1.47 -5.86 37.36
N LYS A 172 -0.50 -5.68 36.47
CA LYS A 172 0.79 -5.02 36.76
C LYS A 172 0.64 -3.48 36.62
N SER A 173 -0.31 -2.89 37.34
CA SER A 173 -0.75 -1.49 37.15
C SER A 173 0.34 -0.45 37.31
N THR A 174 1.26 -0.62 38.26
CA THR A 174 2.39 0.32 38.46
C THR A 174 3.30 0.35 37.23
N LEU A 175 3.59 -0.82 36.64
CA LEU A 175 4.43 -0.93 35.44
C LEU A 175 3.72 -0.32 34.23
N ALA A 176 2.42 -0.61 34.05
CA ALA A 176 1.61 -0.01 33.00
C ALA A 176 1.60 1.53 33.08
N LEU A 177 1.40 2.10 34.28
CA LEU A 177 1.43 3.55 34.51
C LEU A 177 2.78 4.18 34.13
N HIS A 178 3.89 3.54 34.49
CA HIS A 178 5.22 4.04 34.13
C HIS A 178 5.45 3.98 32.61
N LEU A 179 5.10 2.88 31.95
CA LEU A 179 5.22 2.75 30.50
C LEU A 179 4.36 3.78 29.78
N LEU A 180 3.09 3.91 30.14
CA LEU A 180 2.17 4.90 29.53
C LEU A 180 2.62 6.34 29.80
N GLY A 181 3.11 6.65 31.00
CA GLY A 181 3.64 7.97 31.34
C GLY A 181 4.87 8.35 30.50
N GLN A 182 5.78 7.40 30.28
CA GLN A 182 6.91 7.58 29.38
C GLN A 182 6.45 7.80 27.93
N LEU A 183 5.55 6.94 27.43
CA LEU A 183 5.02 7.04 26.05
C LEU A 183 4.34 8.39 25.80
N ASN A 184 3.56 8.88 26.75
CA ASN A 184 2.87 10.16 26.66
C ASN A 184 3.85 11.34 26.63
N THR A 185 4.93 11.26 27.41
CA THR A 185 5.98 12.31 27.41
C THR A 185 6.75 12.32 26.09
N GLN A 186 7.09 11.13 25.56
CA GLN A 186 7.76 11.00 24.27
C GLN A 186 6.89 11.46 23.11
N ALA A 187 5.57 11.24 23.17
CA ALA A 187 4.63 11.66 22.12
C ALA A 187 4.73 13.16 21.81
N GLY A 188 5.00 14.00 22.80
CA GLY A 188 5.14 15.46 22.61
C GLY A 188 6.39 15.91 21.86
N SER A 189 7.43 15.06 21.77
CA SER A 189 8.70 15.40 21.11
C SER A 189 8.95 14.63 19.81
N LEU A 190 8.09 13.67 19.48
CA LEU A 190 8.20 12.89 18.25
C LEU A 190 7.90 13.75 17.02
N THR A 191 8.84 13.76 16.09
CA THR A 191 8.72 14.48 14.82
C THR A 191 8.39 13.52 13.69
N LEU A 192 7.80 14.04 12.59
CA LEU A 192 7.52 13.24 11.40
C LEU A 192 8.78 12.56 10.85
N GLN A 193 9.94 13.21 10.96
CA GLN A 193 11.23 12.63 10.58
C GLN A 193 11.58 11.36 11.34
N GLN A 194 11.18 11.26 12.61
CA GLN A 194 11.43 10.08 13.45
C GLN A 194 10.33 9.03 13.29
N TRP A 195 9.11 9.47 12.98
CA TRP A 195 7.93 8.61 12.92
C TRP A 195 7.74 7.94 11.55
N GLU A 196 7.81 8.73 10.48
CA GLU A 196 7.67 8.29 9.08
C GLU A 196 8.75 8.97 8.21
N PRO A 197 10.04 8.60 8.39
CA PRO A 197 11.15 9.20 7.64
C PRO A 197 10.98 9.05 6.13
N GLU A 198 10.31 7.99 5.69
CA GLU A 198 10.10 7.65 4.29
C GLU A 198 9.12 8.60 3.59
N LEU A 199 8.02 8.94 4.25
CA LEU A 199 7.08 9.93 3.75
C LEU A 199 7.75 11.31 3.65
N LEU A 200 8.57 11.65 4.64
CA LEU A 200 9.33 12.90 4.60
C LEU A 200 10.38 12.91 3.47
N PHE A 201 11.02 11.77 3.21
CA PHE A 201 11.91 11.59 2.07
C PHE A 201 11.17 11.80 0.75
N GLU A 202 9.99 11.19 0.59
CA GLU A 202 9.16 11.34 -0.61
C GLU A 202 8.76 12.79 -0.86
N VAL A 203 8.30 13.51 0.18
CA VAL A 203 7.95 14.93 0.07
C VAL A 203 9.14 15.76 -0.42
N LYS A 204 10.33 15.58 0.18
CA LYS A 204 11.53 16.31 -0.22
C LYS A 204 11.99 15.96 -1.63
N ALA A 205 11.95 14.68 -2.00
CA ALA A 205 12.35 14.20 -3.33
C ALA A 205 11.42 14.73 -4.43
N ARG A 206 10.09 14.68 -4.22
CA ARG A 206 9.11 15.23 -5.17
C ARG A 206 9.27 16.74 -5.32
N LYS A 207 9.49 17.47 -4.22
CA LYS A 207 9.75 18.91 -4.26
C LYS A 207 11.02 19.23 -5.07
N LEU A 208 12.10 18.50 -4.82
CA LEU A 208 13.36 18.67 -5.56
C LEU A 208 13.18 18.43 -7.07
N LYS A 209 12.42 17.39 -7.45
CA LYS A 209 12.09 17.08 -8.85
C LYS A 209 11.37 18.25 -9.53
N LEU A 210 10.37 18.82 -8.88
CA LEU A 210 9.63 19.99 -9.40
C LEU A 210 10.52 21.23 -9.52
N LEU A 211 11.37 21.50 -8.52
CA LEU A 211 12.30 22.63 -8.57
C LEU A 211 13.29 22.51 -9.73
N ARG A 212 13.81 21.30 -10.00
CA ARG A 212 14.66 21.02 -11.17
C ARG A 212 13.94 21.29 -12.50
N GLN A 213 12.66 20.90 -12.59
CA GLN A 213 11.85 21.16 -13.79
C GLN A 213 11.61 22.65 -14.02
N VAL A 214 11.35 23.43 -12.96
CA VAL A 214 11.18 24.89 -13.06
C VAL A 214 12.52 25.55 -13.41
N ALA A 215 13.61 25.19 -12.73
CA ALA A 215 14.95 25.70 -13.01
C ALA A 215 15.40 25.46 -14.46
N GLY A 216 14.96 24.38 -15.10
CA GLY A 216 15.25 24.09 -16.51
C GLY A 216 14.59 25.04 -17.52
N ARG A 217 13.63 25.89 -17.10
CA ARG A 217 12.91 26.83 -17.99
C ARG A 217 13.63 28.16 -18.19
N SER A 218 14.51 28.57 -17.26
CA SER A 218 15.20 29.86 -17.30
C SER A 218 16.44 29.88 -16.40
N GLU A 219 17.55 30.46 -16.89
CA GLU A 219 18.79 30.59 -16.11
C GLU A 219 18.63 31.51 -14.88
N ALA A 220 17.71 32.48 -14.94
CA ALA A 220 17.36 33.33 -13.81
C ALA A 220 16.62 32.53 -12.73
N GLU A 221 15.73 31.61 -13.12
CA GLU A 221 15.02 30.74 -12.18
C GLU A 221 15.96 29.72 -11.54
N LYS A 222 16.87 29.14 -12.34
CA LYS A 222 17.91 28.23 -11.85
C LYS A 222 18.77 28.87 -10.77
N THR A 223 19.30 30.07 -11.02
CA THR A 223 20.15 30.79 -10.04
C THR A 223 19.38 31.08 -8.75
N ARG A 224 18.08 31.40 -8.86
CA ARG A 224 17.21 31.69 -7.70
C ARG A 224 16.88 30.44 -6.86
N LEU A 225 16.64 29.30 -7.51
CA LEU A 225 16.18 28.06 -6.86
C LEU A 225 17.33 27.17 -6.35
N GLN A 226 18.55 27.38 -6.84
CA GLN A 226 19.76 26.63 -6.47
C GLN A 226 19.93 26.41 -4.95
N PRO A 227 19.87 27.43 -4.06
CA PRO A 227 20.09 27.22 -2.62
C PRO A 227 19.01 26.34 -1.98
N GLU A 228 17.77 26.41 -2.46
CA GLU A 228 16.68 25.57 -1.96
C GLU A 228 16.86 24.11 -2.40
N MET A 229 17.33 23.89 -3.63
CA MET A 229 17.65 22.56 -4.15
C MET A 229 18.79 21.90 -3.36
N GLU A 230 19.85 22.65 -3.03
CA GLU A 230 20.97 22.16 -2.21
C GLU A 230 20.53 21.79 -0.79
N LEU A 231 19.67 22.62 -0.16
CA LEU A 231 19.11 22.33 1.16
C LEU A 231 18.26 21.04 1.15
N LEU A 232 17.46 20.83 0.10
CA LEU A 232 16.66 19.63 -0.05
C LEU A 232 17.52 18.38 -0.25
N LEU A 233 18.58 18.46 -1.07
CA LEU A 233 19.54 17.38 -1.26
C LEU A 233 20.23 17.02 0.06
N ALA A 234 20.74 18.00 0.80
CA ALA A 234 21.36 17.78 2.11
C ALA A 234 20.37 17.10 3.08
N GLY A 235 19.10 17.52 3.08
CA GLY A 235 18.05 16.91 3.88
C GLY A 235 17.71 15.46 3.48
N LEU A 236 17.77 15.14 2.18
CA LEU A 236 17.55 13.77 1.68
C LEU A 236 18.71 12.85 2.08
N VAL A 237 19.94 13.32 1.97
CA VAL A 237 21.15 12.57 2.39
C VAL A 237 21.12 12.29 3.90
N ALA A 238 20.65 13.24 4.70
CA ALA A 238 20.51 13.06 6.14
C ALA A 238 19.42 12.03 6.53
N LEU A 239 18.42 11.83 5.69
CA LEU A 239 17.35 10.84 5.91
C LEU A 239 17.78 9.45 5.45
N ASP A 240 18.29 9.35 4.22
CA ASP A 240 18.77 8.09 3.65
C ASP A 240 19.84 8.38 2.58
N PRO A 241 21.14 8.18 2.91
CA PRO A 241 22.23 8.45 1.99
C PRO A 241 22.24 7.49 0.79
N ALA A 242 21.78 6.24 0.97
CA ALA A 242 21.76 5.24 -0.10
C ALA A 242 20.72 5.58 -1.15
N ARG A 243 19.49 5.93 -0.74
CA ARG A 243 18.45 6.42 -1.66
C ARG A 243 18.79 7.78 -2.25
N ALA A 244 19.41 8.68 -1.49
CA ALA A 244 19.77 10.00 -1.96
C ALA A 244 20.92 10.00 -2.99
N ALA A 245 21.80 9.00 -2.98
CA ALA A 245 22.96 8.94 -3.89
C ALA A 245 22.58 9.06 -5.38
N VAL A 246 21.45 8.47 -5.78
CA VAL A 246 20.96 8.52 -7.17
C VAL A 246 20.45 9.92 -7.56
N LEU A 247 20.06 10.75 -6.57
CA LEU A 247 19.55 12.10 -6.80
C LEU A 247 20.68 13.14 -6.91
N CYS A 248 21.91 12.79 -6.51
CA CYS A 248 23.08 13.68 -6.54
C CYS A 248 23.80 13.72 -7.90
N GLY A 249 23.40 12.87 -8.85
CA GLY A 249 23.92 12.86 -10.23
C GLY A 249 23.21 13.81 -11.18
#